data_AF-A0A2E5DZQ0-F1
#
_entry.id   AF-A0A2E5DZQ0-F1
#
_cell.length_a   1.000
_cell.length_b   1.000
_cell.length_c   1.000
_cell.angle_alpha   90.00
_cell.angle_beta   90.00
_cell.angle_gamma   90.00
#
_symmetry.space_group_name_H-M   'P 1'
#
loop_
_entity.id
_entity.type
_entity.pdbx_description
1 polymer ?
#
loop_
_entity_poly.entity_id
_entity_poly.type
_entity_poly.pdbx_seq_one_letter_code
_entity_poly.pdbx_strand_id
1 'polypeptide(L)'
;MNTYRAIVAATLLGASPVLVAAGGDLETVPVQWAAEEGGNGHWYVYVPGECNETTTAEELILAAEALGGHLATFADQAEWDFVRLAHGGLQLDDPCTADWFLGLTSSPGSYEWQWVTGEPVTFDAWGTSACGAGPYPNNQPYSTLAYVSNRFDCGQVWDDGVYGAISRNLMVEFSSDCNGDGIVDYGQILDGTFEDGDGNGVPDCCQDDGDCLGCPADIHPDGVVDVTDVLIVIACYGITDPQNGDVDSDGDVDSDDLLLVLSNWGICE
;
A
#
# COMPACT_ATOMS: atom_id res chain seq x y z
N MET A 1 7.34 10.22 24.65
CA MET A 1 8.01 9.09 23.98
C MET A 1 6.95 8.05 23.76
N ASN A 2 6.18 8.18 22.68
CA ASN A 2 5.30 7.12 22.22
C ASN A 2 6.19 6.12 21.50
N THR A 3 6.23 4.88 21.98
CA THR A 3 6.88 3.77 21.31
C THR A 3 5.89 3.21 20.29
N TYR A 4 6.02 3.64 19.04
CA TYR A 4 5.36 3.02 17.89
C TYR A 4 6.05 1.67 17.62
N ARG A 5 5.29 0.59 17.44
CA ARG A 5 5.83 -0.71 17.02
C ARG A 5 5.43 -0.93 15.56
N ALA A 6 6.38 -1.42 14.76
CA ALA A 6 6.13 -1.77 13.37
C ALA A 6 6.09 -3.30 13.26
N ILE A 7 5.11 -3.85 12.54
CA ILE A 7 5.13 -5.24 12.11
C ILE A 7 6.01 -5.29 10.86
N VAL A 8 7.11 -6.03 10.95
CA VAL A 8 8.10 -6.21 9.87
C VAL A 8 7.83 -7.56 9.20
N ALA A 9 7.46 -7.54 7.93
CA ALA A 9 7.38 -8.75 7.11
C ALA A 9 8.78 -9.05 6.56
N ALA A 10 9.42 -10.11 7.07
CA ALA A 10 10.61 -10.67 6.44
C ALA A 10 10.16 -11.68 5.38
N THR A 11 10.70 -11.61 4.16
CA THR A 11 10.48 -12.60 3.10
C THR A 11 10.74 -14.01 3.66
N LEU A 12 9.68 -14.80 3.77
CA LEU A 12 9.70 -16.11 4.41
C LEU A 12 10.47 -17.13 3.55
N LEU A 13 11.73 -17.33 3.90
CA LEU A 13 12.19 -18.69 4.18
C LEU A 13 12.13 -18.91 5.70
N GLY A 14 10.91 -19.09 6.21
CA GLY A 14 10.60 -19.66 7.53
C GLY A 14 11.37 -19.10 8.74
N ALA A 15 10.94 -17.96 9.31
CA ALA A 15 11.30 -17.60 10.68
C ALA A 15 10.27 -16.66 11.33
N SER A 16 9.92 -16.96 12.59
CA SER A 16 9.13 -16.14 13.53
C SER A 16 9.60 -14.67 13.61
N PRO A 17 8.76 -13.72 14.10
CA PRO A 17 9.06 -12.29 14.09
C PRO A 17 10.40 -11.97 14.77
N VAL A 18 11.34 -11.45 13.98
CA VAL A 18 12.67 -11.03 14.43
C VAL A 18 12.61 -9.55 14.78
N LEU A 19 13.01 -9.23 16.02
CA LEU A 19 13.36 -7.87 16.42
C LEU A 19 14.66 -7.50 15.70
N VAL A 20 14.61 -6.68 14.64
CA VAL A 20 15.82 -6.28 13.91
C VAL A 20 16.63 -5.28 14.75
N ALA A 21 17.86 -5.68 15.07
CA ALA A 21 18.90 -4.79 15.59
C ALA A 21 19.71 -4.21 14.41
N ALA A 22 20.09 -2.94 14.52
CA ALA A 22 20.78 -2.17 13.49
C ALA A 22 22.06 -2.84 12.95
N GLY A 23 22.14 -3.00 11.63
CA GLY A 23 23.35 -3.33 10.89
C GLY A 23 23.19 -4.50 9.91
N GLY A 24 22.76 -4.23 8.69
CA GLY A 24 22.66 -5.15 7.55
C GLY A 24 22.09 -4.40 6.34
N ASP A 25 22.36 -4.88 5.12
CA ASP A 25 21.93 -4.26 3.85
C ASP A 25 20.47 -3.77 3.91
N LEU A 26 20.19 -2.62 3.27
CA LEU A 26 18.87 -1.99 3.22
C LEU A 26 17.88 -2.88 2.46
N GLU A 27 17.39 -3.94 3.10
CA GLU A 27 16.18 -4.61 2.65
C GLU A 27 15.03 -3.61 2.80
N THR A 28 14.27 -3.44 1.72
CA THR A 28 13.04 -2.65 1.68
C THR A 28 11.98 -3.39 2.48
N VAL A 29 12.07 -3.28 3.80
CA VAL A 29 11.16 -3.98 4.70
C VAL A 29 9.82 -3.25 4.73
N PRO A 30 8.72 -3.91 4.32
CA PRO A 30 7.39 -3.36 4.49
C PRO A 30 7.03 -3.25 5.97
N VAL A 31 6.37 -2.15 6.33
CA VAL A 31 5.88 -1.91 7.68
C VAL A 31 4.40 -1.58 7.66
N GLN A 32 3.62 -2.24 8.51
CA GLN A 32 2.21 -1.91 8.70
C GLN A 32 2.03 -0.92 9.85
N TRP A 33 1.23 0.12 9.66
CA TRP A 33 0.71 0.92 10.76
C TRP A 33 -0.57 0.30 11.30
N ALA A 34 -0.43 -0.76 12.09
CA ALA A 34 -1.55 -1.61 12.51
C ALA A 34 -2.70 -0.82 13.17
N ALA A 35 -3.93 -1.06 12.72
CA ALA A 35 -5.13 -0.40 13.25
C ALA A 35 -5.34 -0.67 14.75
N GLU A 36 -4.98 -1.88 15.22
CA GLU A 36 -5.04 -2.25 16.63
C GLU A 36 -4.06 -1.46 17.53
N GLU A 37 -3.00 -0.88 16.94
CA GLU A 37 -2.06 0.01 17.63
C GLU A 37 -2.41 1.50 17.45
N GLY A 38 -3.59 1.80 16.89
CA GLY A 38 -4.06 3.14 16.62
C GLY A 38 -3.56 3.74 15.30
N GLY A 39 -3.08 2.90 14.38
CA GLY A 39 -2.80 3.29 13.01
C GLY A 39 -4.00 3.20 12.07
N ASN A 40 -3.74 3.35 10.77
CA ASN A 40 -4.74 3.28 9.71
C ASN A 40 -4.86 1.89 9.06
N GLY A 41 -4.02 0.92 9.46
CA GLY A 41 -3.99 -0.42 8.87
C GLY A 41 -3.17 -0.53 7.57
N HIS A 42 -2.71 0.61 7.03
CA HIS A 42 -1.97 0.68 5.77
C HIS A 42 -0.56 0.13 5.90
N TRP A 43 0.02 -0.27 4.77
CA TRP A 43 1.41 -0.69 4.66
C TRP A 43 2.25 0.35 3.95
N TYR A 44 3.51 0.51 4.40
CA TYR A 44 4.46 1.45 3.85
C TYR A 44 5.76 0.76 3.46
N VAL A 45 6.27 1.08 2.28
CA VAL A 45 7.50 0.50 1.72
C VAL A 45 8.36 1.61 1.13
N TYR A 46 9.60 1.71 1.62
CA TYR A 46 10.63 2.50 0.95
C TYR A 46 11.14 1.72 -0.26
N VAL A 47 11.07 2.33 -1.44
CA VAL A 47 11.58 1.75 -2.69
C VAL A 47 12.76 2.60 -3.16
N PRO A 48 14.00 2.07 -3.15
CA PRO A 48 15.16 2.78 -3.64
C PRO A 48 15.06 2.94 -5.15
N GLY A 49 15.31 4.15 -5.62
CA GLY A 49 15.38 4.48 -7.03
C GLY A 49 16.81 4.72 -7.51
N GLU A 50 16.95 4.97 -8.80
CA GLU A 50 18.26 5.28 -9.38
C GLU A 50 18.73 6.70 -9.01
N CYS A 51 20.02 6.79 -8.69
CA CYS A 51 20.72 8.05 -8.46
C CYS A 51 20.85 8.90 -9.72
N ASN A 52 20.80 10.23 -9.57
CA ASN A 52 21.09 11.21 -10.60
C ASN A 52 20.21 11.08 -11.86
N GLU A 53 19.07 10.43 -11.75
CA GLU A 53 18.05 10.42 -12.80
C GLU A 53 17.10 11.60 -12.61
N THR A 54 16.75 12.25 -13.73
CA THR A 54 15.68 13.25 -13.72
C THR A 54 14.35 12.50 -13.82
N THR A 55 13.40 12.84 -12.96
CA THR A 55 12.07 12.25 -12.94
C THR A 55 11.01 13.37 -12.85
N THR A 56 9.78 13.03 -13.21
CA THR A 56 8.60 13.86 -13.06
C THR A 56 7.70 13.31 -11.94
N ALA A 57 6.74 14.14 -11.49
CA ALA A 57 5.71 13.69 -10.56
C ALA A 57 4.88 12.53 -11.16
N GLU A 58 4.50 12.65 -12.43
CA GLU A 58 3.72 11.63 -13.14
C GLU A 58 4.45 10.28 -13.19
N GLU A 59 5.76 10.27 -13.49
CA GLU A 59 6.55 9.03 -13.51
C GLU A 59 6.66 8.36 -12.14
N LEU A 60 6.71 9.13 -11.05
CA LEU A 60 6.78 8.57 -9.69
C LEU A 60 5.43 8.06 -9.21
N ILE A 61 4.34 8.72 -9.58
CA ILE A 61 2.98 8.25 -9.33
C ILE A 61 2.77 6.92 -10.05
N LEU A 62 3.06 6.86 -11.35
CA LEU A 62 2.96 5.62 -12.14
C LEU A 62 3.85 4.51 -11.59
N ALA A 63 5.03 4.84 -11.04
CA ALA A 63 5.92 3.85 -10.43
C ALA A 63 5.34 3.26 -9.13
N ALA A 64 4.64 4.04 -8.32
CA ALA A 64 3.96 3.55 -7.12
C ALA A 64 2.70 2.73 -7.48
N GLU A 65 1.93 3.18 -8.48
CA GLU A 65 0.75 2.47 -8.98
C GLU A 65 1.11 1.11 -9.60
N ALA A 66 2.25 1.02 -10.29
CA ALA A 66 2.75 -0.24 -10.83
C ALA A 66 3.17 -1.26 -9.76
N LEU A 67 3.26 -0.82 -8.50
CA LEU A 67 3.47 -1.67 -7.33
C LEU A 67 2.17 -1.95 -6.57
N GLY A 68 0.99 -1.59 -7.10
CA GLY A 68 -0.28 -1.84 -6.42
C GLY A 68 -0.62 -0.86 -5.29
N GLY A 69 0.23 0.15 -5.07
CA GLY A 69 0.03 1.20 -4.07
C GLY A 69 -0.02 2.60 -4.68
N HIS A 70 0.19 3.61 -3.86
CA HIS A 70 0.37 5.00 -4.30
C HIS A 70 1.51 5.66 -3.53
N LEU A 71 1.99 6.83 -3.98
CA LEU A 71 2.94 7.60 -3.19
C LEU A 71 2.30 7.97 -1.85
N ALA A 72 3.02 7.74 -0.76
CA ALA A 72 2.49 7.84 0.59
C ALA A 72 1.93 9.23 0.90
N THR A 73 0.77 9.25 1.55
CA THR A 73 0.11 10.44 2.04
C THR A 73 0.15 10.48 3.56
N PHE A 74 -0.17 11.63 4.15
CA PHE A 74 -0.10 11.83 5.59
C PHE A 74 -1.28 12.67 6.07
N ALA A 75 -2.18 12.04 6.82
CA ALA A 75 -3.34 12.66 7.42
C ALA A 75 -2.98 13.44 8.69
N ASP A 76 -1.99 12.99 9.46
CA ASP A 76 -1.59 13.64 10.70
C ASP A 76 -0.12 13.42 11.12
N GLN A 77 0.25 14.06 12.23
CA GLN A 77 1.59 13.99 12.82
C GLN A 77 1.96 12.57 13.29
N ALA A 78 1.00 11.77 13.75
CA ALA A 78 1.28 10.43 14.27
C ALA A 78 1.62 9.45 13.14
N GLU A 79 0.92 9.56 12.00
CA GLU A 79 1.23 8.82 10.78
C GLU A 79 2.61 9.19 10.23
N TRP A 80 2.85 10.50 10.09
CA TRP A 80 4.14 11.03 9.66
C TRP A 80 5.28 10.57 10.58
N ASP A 81 5.06 10.61 11.90
CA ASP A 81 6.01 10.10 12.88
C ASP A 81 6.22 8.59 12.76
N PHE A 82 5.16 7.81 12.55
CA PHE A 82 5.25 6.37 12.34
C PHE A 82 6.12 6.04 11.14
N VAL A 83 5.77 6.52 9.94
CA VAL A 83 6.46 6.17 8.68
C VAL A 83 7.91 6.63 8.72
N ARG A 84 8.16 7.89 9.12
CA ARG A 84 9.52 8.42 9.15
C ARG A 84 10.41 7.71 10.18
N LEU A 85 9.85 7.18 11.28
CA LEU A 85 10.61 6.46 12.31
C LEU A 85 10.75 4.97 12.01
N ALA A 86 9.74 4.34 11.41
CA ALA A 86 9.79 2.95 10.97
C ALA A 86 10.86 2.76 9.87
N HIS A 87 10.99 3.77 9.01
CA HIS A 87 12.10 3.89 8.05
C HIS A 87 13.25 4.77 8.59
N GLY A 88 13.23 5.09 9.89
CA GLY A 88 14.03 6.10 10.60
C GLY A 88 15.46 5.71 10.98
N GLY A 89 16.06 4.83 10.18
CA GLY A 89 17.48 4.48 10.27
C GLY A 89 18.29 4.96 9.08
N LEU A 90 17.65 5.58 8.09
CA LEU A 90 18.30 6.12 6.91
C LEU A 90 19.09 7.41 7.28
N GLN A 91 20.10 7.28 8.15
CA GLN A 91 21.26 8.17 8.20
C GLN A 91 22.07 7.94 6.93
N LEU A 92 21.47 8.41 5.84
CA LEU A 92 22.07 8.33 4.54
C LEU A 92 22.78 9.65 4.37
N ASP A 93 24.06 9.63 4.71
CA ASP A 93 24.97 10.75 4.41
C ASP A 93 25.01 11.01 2.89
N ASP A 94 24.47 10.09 2.08
CA ASP A 94 24.29 10.23 0.64
C ASP A 94 22.87 10.73 0.28
N PRO A 95 22.76 11.98 -0.22
CA PRO A 95 21.59 12.54 -0.89
C PRO A 95 20.78 11.55 -1.74
N CYS A 96 21.47 10.70 -2.50
CA CYS A 96 20.88 9.71 -3.40
C CYS A 96 19.98 8.69 -2.72
N THR A 97 20.17 8.49 -1.43
CA THR A 97 19.53 7.41 -0.70
C THR A 97 18.67 8.02 0.42
N ALA A 98 19.06 9.21 0.91
CA ALA A 98 18.42 9.97 1.98
C ALA A 98 17.04 10.53 1.66
N ASP A 99 16.90 11.11 0.47
CA ASP A 99 15.70 11.84 0.09
C ASP A 99 14.71 10.87 -0.56
N TRP A 100 13.43 11.03 -0.29
CA TRP A 100 12.37 10.23 -0.88
C TRP A 100 11.13 11.06 -1.16
N PHE A 101 10.43 10.70 -2.24
CA PHE A 101 9.22 11.39 -2.66
C PHE A 101 7.98 10.86 -1.93
N LEU A 102 7.07 11.79 -1.63
CA LEU A 102 5.76 11.53 -1.04
C LEU A 102 4.65 11.97 -2.02
N GLY A 103 3.41 11.58 -1.73
CA GLY A 103 2.26 11.79 -2.60
C GLY A 103 1.72 13.21 -2.65
N LEU A 104 2.45 14.22 -2.18
CA LEU A 104 2.02 15.60 -2.20
C LEU A 104 2.49 16.27 -3.50
N THR A 105 1.55 16.63 -4.37
CA THR A 105 1.82 17.17 -5.71
C THR A 105 1.24 18.57 -5.85
N SER A 106 1.78 19.36 -6.79
CA SER A 106 1.17 20.63 -7.20
C SER A 106 1.20 20.77 -8.72
N SER A 107 0.21 21.46 -9.29
CA SER A 107 0.25 21.79 -10.71
C SER A 107 1.26 22.92 -10.97
N PRO A 108 2.04 22.85 -12.08
CA PRO A 108 3.00 23.89 -12.41
C PRO A 108 2.37 25.30 -12.41
N GLY A 109 2.82 26.15 -11.51
CA GLY A 109 2.41 27.55 -11.43
C GLY A 109 1.08 27.83 -10.70
N SER A 110 0.30 26.82 -10.27
CA SER A 110 -0.82 27.05 -9.34
C SER A 110 -0.36 27.02 -7.89
N TYR A 111 0.59 26.15 -7.58
CA TYR A 111 1.07 25.86 -6.22
C TYR A 111 -0.04 25.48 -5.24
N GLU A 112 -1.14 24.96 -5.78
CA GLU A 112 -2.20 24.31 -5.02
C GLU A 112 -1.75 22.87 -4.78
N TRP A 113 -1.30 22.60 -3.56
CA TRP A 113 -0.82 21.28 -3.16
C TRP A 113 -2.00 20.35 -2.87
N GLN A 114 -1.91 19.12 -3.36
CA GLN A 114 -2.91 18.07 -3.22
C GLN A 114 -2.26 16.69 -3.08
N TRP A 115 -2.88 15.82 -2.29
CA TRP A 115 -2.51 14.42 -2.23
C TRP A 115 -2.87 13.70 -3.53
N VAL A 116 -2.06 12.74 -3.95
CA VAL A 116 -2.32 11.89 -5.14
C VAL A 116 -3.61 11.09 -5.03
N THR A 117 -4.07 10.82 -3.81
CA THR A 117 -5.34 10.17 -3.46
C THR A 117 -6.56 11.11 -3.55
N GLY A 118 -6.33 12.43 -3.65
CA GLY A 118 -7.39 13.44 -3.70
C GLY A 118 -7.98 13.85 -2.34
N GLU A 119 -7.49 13.29 -1.24
CA GLU A 119 -7.91 13.69 0.10
C GLU A 119 -7.41 15.12 0.46
N PRO A 120 -8.10 15.82 1.38
CA PRO A 120 -7.73 17.19 1.71
C PRO A 120 -6.38 17.26 2.45
N VAL A 121 -5.52 18.19 2.03
CA VAL A 121 -4.27 18.50 2.74
C VAL A 121 -4.60 19.23 4.03
N THR A 122 -4.58 18.50 5.15
CA THR A 122 -4.86 19.03 6.49
C THR A 122 -3.65 19.00 7.44
N PHE A 123 -2.60 18.30 7.02
CA PHE A 123 -1.34 18.18 7.72
C PHE A 123 -0.17 18.51 6.80
N ASP A 124 0.85 19.14 7.36
CA ASP A 124 2.12 19.37 6.68
C ASP A 124 3.31 19.28 7.65
N ALA A 125 4.46 18.90 7.10
CA ALA A 125 5.73 18.92 7.81
C ALA A 125 6.80 19.71 7.02
N TRP A 126 6.40 20.83 6.41
CA TRP A 126 7.31 21.68 5.63
C TRP A 126 8.49 22.19 6.45
N GLY A 127 9.67 22.17 5.84
CA GLY A 127 10.88 22.70 6.44
C GLY A 127 10.76 24.20 6.73
N THR A 128 11.18 24.60 7.92
CA THR A 128 11.17 25.99 8.39
C THR A 128 12.58 26.48 8.71
N SER A 129 12.79 27.79 8.71
CA SER A 129 14.10 28.40 9.00
C SER A 129 14.63 28.08 10.39
N ALA A 130 13.76 27.68 11.32
CA ALA A 130 14.15 27.18 12.63
C ALA A 130 14.94 25.86 12.57
N CYS A 131 14.77 25.10 11.48
CA CYS A 131 15.47 23.85 11.19
C CYS A 131 16.69 24.01 10.29
N GLY A 132 17.08 25.24 9.93
CA GLY A 132 18.03 25.46 8.82
C GLY A 132 17.48 25.05 7.44
N ALA A 133 16.17 24.81 7.35
CA ALA A 133 15.41 24.51 6.14
C ALA A 133 14.59 25.73 5.70
N GLY A 134 14.10 25.76 4.47
CA GLY A 134 12.98 26.62 4.07
C GLY A 134 13.17 28.14 4.27
N PRO A 135 12.07 28.92 4.25
CA PRO A 135 10.67 28.47 4.33
C PRO A 135 10.20 27.70 3.09
N TYR A 136 9.57 26.54 3.31
CA TYR A 136 8.91 25.72 2.30
C TYR A 136 7.38 25.66 2.51
N PRO A 137 6.58 25.37 1.47
CA PRO A 137 7.01 25.27 0.08
C PRO A 137 7.38 26.67 -0.45
N ASN A 138 8.55 26.78 -1.10
CA ASN A 138 9.04 28.03 -1.67
C ASN A 138 8.49 28.27 -3.08
N ASN A 139 7.76 27.29 -3.64
CA ASN A 139 6.97 27.36 -4.85
C ASN A 139 7.79 27.86 -6.03
N GLN A 140 8.96 27.26 -6.25
CA GLN A 140 9.76 27.55 -7.43
C GLN A 140 9.00 27.15 -8.71
N PRO A 141 9.29 27.76 -9.87
CA PRO A 141 8.51 27.62 -11.12
C PRO A 141 8.29 26.19 -11.64
N TYR A 142 9.01 25.21 -11.08
CA TYR A 142 8.95 23.80 -11.46
C TYR A 142 8.70 22.88 -10.27
N SER A 143 8.41 23.39 -9.07
CA SER A 143 8.10 22.56 -7.89
C SER A 143 6.72 21.91 -8.02
N THR A 144 6.66 20.72 -8.61
CA THR A 144 5.41 19.97 -8.82
C THR A 144 5.22 18.80 -7.84
N LEU A 145 6.23 18.50 -7.02
CA LEU A 145 6.22 17.36 -6.10
C LEU A 145 6.98 17.71 -4.82
N ALA A 146 6.51 17.19 -3.70
CA ALA A 146 7.19 17.30 -2.42
C ALA A 146 8.09 16.08 -2.20
N TYR A 147 9.17 16.27 -1.47
CA TYR A 147 10.07 15.22 -1.02
C TYR A 147 10.44 15.43 0.45
N VAL A 148 10.86 14.36 1.10
CA VAL A 148 11.42 14.40 2.44
C VAL A 148 12.92 14.50 2.34
N SER A 149 13.50 15.45 3.06
CA SER A 149 14.95 15.62 3.19
C SER A 149 15.36 15.47 4.64
N ASN A 150 16.42 14.69 4.89
CA ASN A 150 16.98 14.48 6.23
C ASN A 150 18.14 15.44 6.56
N ARG A 151 18.42 16.43 5.70
CA ARG A 151 19.67 17.23 5.75
C ARG A 151 19.63 18.44 6.67
N PHE A 152 18.53 18.59 7.40
CA PHE A 152 18.25 19.79 8.19
C PHE A 152 18.45 19.53 9.68
N ASP A 153 18.62 20.60 10.45
CA ASP A 153 18.98 20.53 11.88
C ASP A 153 17.91 19.83 12.74
N CYS A 154 16.66 19.79 12.26
CA CYS A 154 15.55 19.10 12.93
C CYS A 154 15.28 17.68 12.38
N GLY A 155 16.16 17.16 11.51
CA GLY A 155 15.99 15.87 10.86
C GLY A 155 15.11 15.94 9.62
N GLN A 156 14.27 14.93 9.44
CA GLN A 156 13.39 14.80 8.28
C GLN A 156 12.30 15.86 8.27
N VAL A 157 12.25 16.66 7.20
CA VAL A 157 11.19 17.64 6.90
C VAL A 157 10.88 17.65 5.41
N TRP A 158 9.75 18.21 5.03
CA TRP A 158 9.32 18.31 3.64
C TRP A 158 9.95 19.52 2.95
N ASP A 159 10.29 19.36 1.68
CA ASP A 159 10.80 20.38 0.78
C ASP A 159 10.11 20.20 -0.58
N ASP A 160 9.93 21.30 -1.31
CA ASP A 160 9.30 21.31 -2.62
C ASP A 160 10.34 21.48 -3.72
N GLY A 161 10.28 20.63 -4.74
CA GLY A 161 11.15 20.83 -5.90
C GLY A 161 10.89 19.83 -7.01
N VAL A 162 11.07 20.25 -8.26
CA VAL A 162 11.40 19.35 -9.39
C VAL A 162 12.28 20.11 -10.40
N TYR A 163 13.58 19.86 -10.39
CA TYR A 163 14.50 19.86 -11.55
C TYR A 163 15.91 19.47 -11.04
N GLY A 164 16.39 18.25 -11.34
CA GLY A 164 17.77 17.81 -11.05
C GLY A 164 18.04 17.08 -9.72
N ALA A 165 17.03 16.51 -9.08
CA ALA A 165 17.20 15.75 -7.84
C ALA A 165 17.76 14.34 -8.12
N ILE A 166 19.07 14.18 -7.92
CA ILE A 166 19.85 13.08 -7.31
C ILE A 166 19.26 11.66 -7.06
N SER A 167 17.95 11.37 -7.01
CA SER A 167 17.42 10.00 -6.85
C SER A 167 15.91 9.85 -7.11
N ARG A 168 15.46 8.63 -7.47
CA ARG A 168 14.03 8.25 -7.66
C ARG A 168 13.42 7.50 -6.46
N ASN A 169 13.93 7.69 -5.25
CA ASN A 169 13.42 6.96 -4.09
C ASN A 169 12.00 7.41 -3.75
N LEU A 170 11.15 6.47 -3.40
CA LEU A 170 9.75 6.71 -3.14
C LEU A 170 9.27 5.94 -1.92
N MET A 171 8.33 6.52 -1.19
CA MET A 171 7.58 5.81 -0.16
C MET A 171 6.25 5.39 -0.78
N VAL A 172 6.05 4.09 -0.95
CA VAL A 172 4.76 3.53 -1.39
C VAL A 172 3.90 3.23 -0.17
N GLU A 173 2.65 3.61 -0.27
CA GLU A 173 1.59 3.25 0.66
C GLU A 173 0.61 2.31 -0.02
N PHE A 174 0.19 1.27 0.70
CA PHE A 174 -0.79 0.29 0.28
C PHE A 174 -1.98 0.34 1.23
N SER A 175 -3.16 0.51 0.65
CA SER A 175 -4.42 0.64 1.37
C SER A 175 -5.59 -0.06 0.67
N SER A 176 -5.33 -0.79 -0.43
CA SER A 176 -6.36 -1.55 -1.15
C SER A 176 -6.83 -2.72 -0.29
N ASP A 177 -8.14 -2.96 -0.33
CA ASP A 177 -8.86 -4.03 0.36
C ASP A 177 -9.97 -4.45 -0.60
N CYS A 178 -9.63 -5.32 -1.55
CA CYS A 178 -10.50 -5.58 -2.69
C CYS A 178 -11.67 -6.52 -2.36
N ASN A 179 -11.55 -7.30 -1.28
CA ASN A 179 -12.61 -8.17 -0.76
C ASN A 179 -13.42 -7.52 0.38
N GLY A 180 -12.98 -6.38 0.91
CA GLY A 180 -13.68 -5.60 1.91
C GLY A 180 -13.67 -6.20 3.31
N ASP A 181 -12.70 -7.08 3.62
CA ASP A 181 -12.60 -7.75 4.92
C ASP A 181 -11.96 -6.86 6.01
N GLY A 182 -11.48 -5.67 5.64
CA GLY A 182 -10.82 -4.71 6.51
C GLY A 182 -9.33 -4.98 6.73
N ILE A 183 -8.75 -5.92 5.98
CA ILE A 183 -7.33 -6.22 5.90
C ILE A 183 -6.82 -5.69 4.56
N VAL A 184 -5.65 -5.04 4.57
CA VAL A 184 -5.05 -4.54 3.33
C VAL A 184 -4.51 -5.70 2.51
N ASP A 185 -4.87 -5.76 1.23
CA ASP A 185 -4.52 -6.79 0.25
C ASP A 185 -3.00 -7.11 0.27
N TYR A 186 -2.18 -6.07 0.32
CA TYR A 186 -0.72 -6.21 0.36
C TYR A 186 -0.22 -7.01 1.58
N GLY A 187 -0.89 -6.90 2.73
CA GLY A 187 -0.59 -7.70 3.91
C GLY A 187 -0.94 -9.17 3.72
N GLN A 188 -2.04 -9.47 3.03
CA GLN A 188 -2.51 -10.83 2.73
C GLN A 188 -1.66 -11.52 1.65
N ILE A 189 -1.04 -10.76 0.75
CA ILE A 189 0.02 -11.29 -0.12
C ILE A 189 1.23 -11.69 0.73
N LEU A 190 1.65 -10.84 1.66
CA LEU A 190 2.86 -11.07 2.47
C LEU A 190 2.73 -12.25 3.44
N ASP A 191 1.53 -12.52 3.96
CA ASP A 191 1.28 -13.68 4.84
C ASP A 191 0.92 -14.96 4.09
N GLY A 192 0.75 -14.88 2.77
CA GLY A 192 0.46 -16.00 1.87
C GLY A 192 -1.01 -16.39 1.78
N THR A 193 -1.92 -15.53 2.27
CA THR A 193 -3.36 -15.68 2.09
C THR A 193 -3.75 -15.53 0.61
N PHE A 194 -3.13 -14.58 -0.09
CA PHE A 194 -3.35 -14.37 -1.52
C PHE A 194 -2.11 -14.63 -2.37
N GLU A 195 -2.33 -15.13 -3.59
CA GLU A 195 -1.31 -15.25 -4.63
C GLU A 195 -1.17 -13.90 -5.37
N ASP A 196 0.09 -13.51 -5.63
CA ASP A 196 0.49 -12.38 -6.49
C ASP A 196 1.52 -12.94 -7.47
N GLY A 197 1.02 -13.60 -8.51
CA GLY A 197 1.82 -14.39 -9.44
C GLY A 197 2.71 -13.55 -10.34
N ASP A 198 2.32 -12.30 -10.61
CA ASP A 198 3.09 -11.36 -11.41
C ASP A 198 3.98 -10.42 -10.57
N GLY A 199 3.79 -10.40 -9.25
CA GLY A 199 4.60 -9.67 -8.29
C GLY A 199 4.32 -8.16 -8.30
N ASN A 200 3.13 -7.75 -8.70
CA ASN A 200 2.76 -6.34 -8.83
C ASN A 200 2.21 -5.72 -7.54
N GLY A 201 2.08 -6.49 -6.45
CA GLY A 201 1.57 -6.01 -5.16
C GLY A 201 0.05 -5.95 -5.04
N VAL A 202 -0.68 -6.50 -6.01
CA VAL A 202 -2.15 -6.69 -6.02
C VAL A 202 -2.44 -8.19 -6.12
N PRO A 203 -3.38 -8.75 -5.33
CA PRO A 203 -3.75 -10.14 -5.45
C PRO A 203 -4.24 -10.50 -6.86
N ASP A 204 -3.84 -11.66 -7.38
CA ASP A 204 -4.28 -12.15 -8.70
C ASP A 204 -5.82 -12.19 -8.79
N CYS A 205 -6.49 -12.59 -7.71
CA CYS A 205 -7.97 -12.61 -7.63
C CYS A 205 -8.62 -11.21 -7.71
N CYS A 206 -7.91 -10.13 -7.37
CA CYS A 206 -8.43 -8.75 -7.49
C CYS A 206 -8.32 -8.26 -8.93
N GLN A 207 -7.41 -8.88 -9.72
CA GLN A 207 -7.16 -8.56 -11.12
C GLN A 207 -8.07 -9.36 -12.06
N ASP A 208 -8.41 -10.59 -11.68
CA ASP A 208 -9.28 -11.49 -12.42
C ASP A 208 -10.74 -11.36 -11.94
N ASP A 209 -11.44 -10.31 -12.41
CA ASP A 209 -12.88 -10.07 -12.24
C ASP A 209 -13.47 -10.11 -10.80
N GLY A 210 -12.64 -10.21 -9.75
CA GLY A 210 -12.96 -9.78 -8.38
C GLY A 210 -13.39 -10.85 -7.37
N ASP A 211 -12.99 -12.11 -7.52
CA ASP A 211 -13.32 -13.18 -6.53
C ASP A 211 -12.24 -13.33 -5.44
N CYS A 212 -11.86 -12.22 -4.80
CA CYS A 212 -11.07 -12.28 -3.55
C CYS A 212 -11.94 -12.33 -2.29
N LEU A 213 -13.26 -12.31 -2.45
CA LEU A 213 -14.16 -12.78 -1.41
C LEU A 213 -13.65 -14.18 -1.07
N GLY A 214 -13.14 -14.41 0.15
CA GLY A 214 -12.62 -15.71 0.59
C GLY A 214 -13.68 -16.82 0.64
N CYS A 215 -14.74 -16.69 -0.16
CA CYS A 215 -15.92 -17.51 -0.28
C CYS A 215 -16.26 -17.73 -1.76
N PRO A 216 -15.59 -18.66 -2.46
CA PRO A 216 -16.06 -19.16 -3.76
C PRO A 216 -17.53 -19.63 -3.71
N ALA A 217 -18.01 -19.96 -2.49
CA ALA A 217 -19.35 -20.37 -2.17
C ALA A 217 -20.39 -19.23 -2.00
N ASP A 218 -19.98 -17.94 -1.96
CA ASP A 218 -20.88 -16.78 -1.90
C ASP A 218 -21.25 -16.33 -3.32
N ILE A 219 -22.08 -17.14 -3.96
CA ILE A 219 -22.45 -16.97 -5.35
C ILE A 219 -23.53 -15.88 -5.53
N HIS A 220 -24.20 -15.52 -4.44
CA HIS A 220 -25.02 -14.33 -4.29
C HIS A 220 -24.22 -13.26 -3.53
N PRO A 221 -23.35 -12.48 -4.20
CA PRO A 221 -22.28 -11.69 -3.55
C PRO A 221 -22.82 -10.63 -2.59
N ASP A 222 -23.18 -11.07 -1.39
CA ASP A 222 -23.77 -10.31 -0.30
C ASP A 222 -22.97 -10.48 0.99
N GLY A 223 -21.85 -11.20 0.92
CA GLY A 223 -20.91 -11.46 2.00
C GLY A 223 -21.32 -12.63 2.89
N VAL A 224 -22.34 -13.42 2.52
CA VAL A 224 -22.86 -14.52 3.33
C VAL A 224 -23.21 -15.72 2.46
N VAL A 225 -22.52 -16.84 2.69
CA VAL A 225 -22.91 -18.15 2.18
C VAL A 225 -24.13 -18.66 2.93
N ASP A 226 -25.31 -18.51 2.33
CA ASP A 226 -26.58 -18.95 2.89
C ASP A 226 -27.47 -19.75 1.91
N VAL A 227 -28.77 -19.80 2.19
CA VAL A 227 -29.71 -20.57 1.37
C VAL A 227 -29.83 -19.97 -0.04
N THR A 228 -29.51 -18.70 -0.21
CA THR A 228 -29.58 -17.98 -1.47
C THR A 228 -28.54 -18.52 -2.44
N ASP A 229 -27.33 -18.80 -1.98
CA ASP A 229 -26.24 -19.43 -2.76
C ASP A 229 -26.59 -20.86 -3.16
N VAL A 230 -27.15 -21.63 -2.21
CA VAL A 230 -27.65 -22.98 -2.50
C VAL A 230 -28.73 -22.97 -3.59
N LEU A 231 -29.61 -21.97 -3.58
CA LEU A 231 -30.64 -21.86 -4.60
C LEU A 231 -30.07 -21.54 -5.98
N ILE A 232 -28.91 -20.88 -6.06
CA ILE A 232 -28.22 -20.62 -7.33
C ILE A 232 -27.65 -21.94 -7.89
N VAL A 233 -26.89 -22.71 -7.10
CA VAL A 233 -26.35 -24.02 -7.54
C VAL A 233 -27.48 -24.96 -7.98
N ILE A 234 -28.57 -25.04 -7.21
CA ILE A 234 -29.72 -25.88 -7.56
C ILE A 234 -30.40 -25.41 -8.85
N ALA A 235 -30.48 -24.10 -9.10
CA ALA A 235 -31.07 -23.56 -10.33
C ALA A 235 -30.24 -23.90 -11.58
N CYS A 236 -28.93 -24.07 -11.40
CA CYS A 236 -27.97 -24.37 -12.46
C CYS A 236 -27.59 -25.86 -12.56
N TYR A 237 -28.14 -26.72 -11.69
CA TYR A 237 -27.75 -28.12 -11.57
C TYR A 237 -27.87 -28.91 -12.89
N GLY A 238 -26.77 -29.57 -13.27
CA GLY A 238 -26.63 -30.36 -14.50
C GLY A 238 -26.44 -29.54 -15.77
N ILE A 239 -26.20 -28.22 -15.66
CA ILE A 239 -25.81 -27.36 -16.77
C ILE A 239 -24.28 -27.30 -16.81
N THR A 240 -23.70 -27.39 -18.01
CA THR A 240 -22.28 -27.15 -18.27
C THR A 240 -22.06 -25.66 -18.53
N ASP A 241 -21.04 -25.06 -17.91
CA ASP A 241 -20.68 -23.64 -18.02
C ASP A 241 -21.80 -22.61 -17.66
N PRO A 242 -22.44 -22.66 -16.46
CA PRO A 242 -23.20 -21.53 -15.93
C PRO A 242 -22.26 -20.62 -15.15
N GLN A 243 -22.16 -19.36 -15.57
CA GLN A 243 -21.36 -18.29 -14.93
C GLN A 243 -21.59 -18.10 -13.41
N ASN A 244 -22.54 -18.80 -12.79
CA ASN A 244 -22.91 -18.64 -11.39
C ASN A 244 -23.17 -19.97 -10.66
N GLY A 245 -22.95 -21.15 -11.24
CA GLY A 245 -23.32 -22.42 -10.58
C GLY A 245 -22.15 -23.36 -10.26
N ASP A 246 -21.04 -23.16 -10.97
CA ASP A 246 -19.82 -23.98 -10.96
C ASP A 246 -18.82 -23.34 -9.98
N VAL A 247 -18.77 -23.87 -8.77
CA VAL A 247 -18.09 -23.31 -7.58
C VAL A 247 -16.64 -23.80 -7.49
N ASP A 248 -16.33 -25.01 -7.96
CA ASP A 248 -14.94 -25.50 -8.07
C ASP A 248 -14.31 -25.30 -9.44
N SER A 249 -15.05 -24.72 -10.40
CA SER A 249 -14.60 -24.41 -11.74
C SER A 249 -14.16 -25.65 -12.54
N ASP A 250 -14.80 -26.80 -12.29
CA ASP A 250 -14.49 -28.05 -12.99
C ASP A 250 -15.22 -28.20 -14.34
N GLY A 251 -16.17 -27.30 -14.61
CA GLY A 251 -16.92 -27.18 -15.85
C GLY A 251 -18.32 -27.83 -15.82
N ASP A 252 -18.67 -28.53 -14.74
CA ASP A 252 -19.98 -29.11 -14.49
C ASP A 252 -20.62 -28.44 -13.25
N VAL A 253 -21.96 -28.38 -13.18
CA VAL A 253 -22.66 -27.99 -11.94
C VAL A 253 -23.34 -29.21 -11.34
N ASP A 254 -22.78 -29.76 -10.28
CA ASP A 254 -23.23 -30.99 -9.68
C ASP A 254 -23.25 -30.99 -8.14
N SER A 255 -23.16 -32.19 -7.54
CA SER A 255 -23.15 -32.33 -6.09
C SER A 255 -21.90 -31.78 -5.42
N ASP A 256 -20.78 -31.68 -6.13
CA ASP A 256 -19.51 -31.22 -5.58
C ASP A 256 -19.56 -29.70 -5.34
N ASP A 257 -20.15 -28.92 -6.25
CA ASP A 257 -20.47 -27.49 -6.04
C ASP A 257 -21.40 -27.27 -4.84
N LEU A 258 -22.46 -28.09 -4.76
CA LEU A 258 -23.42 -27.99 -3.67
C LEU A 258 -22.75 -28.30 -2.32
N LEU A 259 -21.80 -29.24 -2.29
CA LEU A 259 -21.04 -29.55 -1.10
C LEU A 259 -20.11 -28.41 -0.70
N LEU A 260 -19.54 -27.69 -1.67
CA LEU A 260 -18.70 -26.52 -1.41
C LEU A 260 -19.50 -25.39 -0.76
N VAL A 261 -20.69 -25.08 -1.27
CA VAL A 261 -21.59 -24.09 -0.65
C VAL A 261 -21.97 -24.50 0.78
N LEU A 262 -22.35 -25.77 0.97
CA LEU A 262 -22.74 -26.27 2.30
C LEU A 262 -21.56 -26.34 3.28
N SER A 263 -20.34 -26.54 2.79
CA SER A 263 -19.13 -26.62 3.63
C SER A 263 -18.62 -25.25 4.09
N ASN A 264 -18.95 -24.19 3.35
CA ASN A 264 -18.54 -22.82 3.62
C ASN A 264 -19.69 -21.94 4.17
N TRP A 265 -20.72 -22.57 4.75
CA TRP A 265 -21.91 -21.86 5.25
C TRP A 265 -21.58 -20.83 6.35
N GLY A 266 -21.99 -19.58 6.15
CA GLY A 266 -21.76 -18.50 7.10
C GLY A 266 -21.35 -17.19 6.43
N ILE A 267 -21.00 -16.20 7.26
CA ILE A 267 -20.38 -14.97 6.77
C ILE A 267 -19.01 -15.28 6.17
N CYS A 268 -18.63 -14.53 5.15
CA CYS A 268 -17.28 -14.53 4.62
C CYS A 268 -16.39 -13.75 5.58
N GLU A 269 -15.45 -14.46 6.22
CA GLU A 269 -14.39 -13.90 7.09
C GLU A 269 -13.04 -13.99 6.39
#